data_AF-A0A926YEH6-F1
#
_entry.id   AF-A0A926YEH6-F1
#
_cell.length_a   1.000
_cell.length_b   1.000
_cell.length_c   1.000
_cell.angle_alpha   90.00
_cell.angle_beta   90.00
_cell.angle_gamma   90.00
#
_symmetry.space_group_name_H-M   'P 1'
#
loop_
_entity.id
_entity.type
_entity.pdbx_description
1 polymer ?
#
loop_
_entity_poly.entity_id
_entity_poly.type
_entity_poly.pdbx_seq_one_letter_code
_entity_poly.pdbx_strand_id
1 'polypeptide(L)'
;MKIKTVGYGRVVNIGNYESIRYYLEATVDEGENWYFNGLQVLMEEINSLEGKRKHFVQTEEEVAQLEHQKNRLSRQIEEKKNQLEELRRRWGLTTEFLKKEGIDPNSPDLEFLPPEADPNTDPESDPTLPPIPF
;
A
#
# COMPACT_ATOMS: atom_id res chain seq x y z
N MET A 1 -1.22 -41.15 -40.61
CA MET A 1 -2.10 -40.10 -40.08
C MET A 1 -1.26 -38.82 -40.06
N LYS A 2 -1.64 -37.79 -40.83
CA LYS A 2 -0.83 -36.56 -40.93
C LYS A 2 -1.40 -35.50 -40.01
N ILE A 3 -0.78 -35.38 -38.84
CA ILE A 3 -1.02 -34.31 -37.86
C ILE A 3 -0.58 -32.97 -38.48
N LYS A 4 -1.42 -31.93 -38.38
CA LYS A 4 -1.03 -30.56 -38.74
C LYS A 4 -0.69 -29.79 -37.46
N THR A 5 0.48 -29.17 -37.42
CA THR A 5 0.85 -28.29 -36.30
C THR A 5 0.48 -26.86 -36.66
N VAL A 6 -0.27 -26.19 -35.80
CA VAL A 6 -0.63 -24.78 -35.93
C VAL A 6 0.04 -24.02 -34.80
N GLY A 7 0.76 -22.95 -35.13
CA GLY A 7 1.38 -22.05 -34.16
C GLY A 7 0.73 -20.68 -34.18
N TYR A 8 0.57 -20.08 -33.01
CA TYR A 8 0.15 -18.69 -32.87
C TYR A 8 1.11 -17.95 -31.95
N GLY A 9 1.54 -16.76 -32.40
CA GLY A 9 2.48 -15.94 -31.66
C GLY A 9 2.08 -14.46 -31.64
N ARG A 10 2.32 -13.81 -30.52
CA ARG A 10 2.03 -12.39 -30.31
C ARG A 10 3.18 -11.73 -29.57
N VAL A 11 3.54 -10.53 -30.02
CA VAL A 11 4.50 -9.66 -29.33
C VAL A 11 3.71 -8.65 -28.53
N VAL A 12 4.01 -8.53 -27.24
CA VAL A 12 3.38 -7.59 -26.33
C VAL A 12 4.46 -6.68 -25.77
N ASN A 13 4.25 -5.36 -25.87
CA ASN A 13 5.10 -4.37 -25.23
C ASN A 13 4.80 -4.35 -23.73
N ILE A 14 5.84 -4.44 -22.91
CA ILE A 14 5.71 -4.55 -21.46
C ILE A 14 6.14 -3.28 -20.70
N GLY A 15 6.46 -2.21 -21.43
CA GLY A 15 7.03 -0.97 -20.88
C GLY A 15 8.55 -0.92 -21.01
N ASN A 16 9.15 0.26 -20.79
CA ASN A 16 10.61 0.47 -20.79
C ASN A 16 11.36 -0.06 -22.04
N TYR A 17 10.74 0.02 -23.21
CA TYR A 17 11.28 -0.53 -24.47
C TYR A 17 11.48 -2.05 -24.48
N GLU A 18 10.95 -2.77 -23.48
CA GLU A 18 10.98 -4.22 -23.43
C GLU A 18 9.73 -4.83 -24.07
N SER A 19 9.90 -5.99 -24.69
CA SER A 19 8.80 -6.74 -25.29
C SER A 19 8.93 -8.22 -24.95
N ILE A 20 7.78 -8.85 -24.73
CA ILE A 20 7.67 -10.30 -24.54
C ILE A 20 6.99 -10.89 -25.76
N ARG A 21 7.52 -12.02 -26.23
CA ARG A 21 6.90 -12.82 -27.28
C ARG A 21 6.22 -14.03 -26.65
N TYR A 22 4.91 -14.12 -26.80
CA TYR A 22 4.16 -15.34 -26.54
C TYR A 22 4.12 -16.17 -27.82
N TYR A 23 4.36 -17.46 -27.70
CA TYR A 23 4.25 -18.39 -28.79
C TYR A 23 3.75 -19.73 -28.26
N LEU A 24 2.66 -20.22 -28.83
CA LEU A 24 2.08 -21.51 -28.50
C LEU A 24 1.85 -22.28 -29.79
N GLU A 25 1.97 -23.60 -29.69
CA GLU A 25 1.72 -24.54 -30.78
C GLU A 25 0.67 -25.56 -30.34
N ALA A 26 -0.18 -25.97 -31.27
CA ALA A 26 -1.16 -27.03 -31.08
C ALA A 26 -1.10 -28.02 -32.26
N THR A 27 -1.19 -29.29 -31.93
CA THR A 27 -1.34 -30.37 -32.91
C THR A 27 -2.82 -30.62 -33.18
N VAL A 28 -3.22 -30.57 -34.44
CA VAL A 28 -4.60 -30.77 -34.89
C VAL A 28 -4.67 -32.04 -35.74
N ASP A 29 -5.64 -32.90 -35.42
CA ASP A 29 -5.87 -34.15 -36.13
C ASP A 29 -6.55 -33.96 -37.50
N GLU A 30 -6.38 -34.95 -38.37
CA GLU A 30 -6.90 -34.95 -39.73
C GLU A 30 -8.45 -35.00 -39.71
N GLY A 31 -9.10 -33.96 -40.25
CA GLY A 31 -10.57 -33.83 -40.26
C GLY A 31 -11.12 -32.82 -39.26
N GLU A 32 -10.29 -32.35 -38.32
CA GLU A 32 -10.66 -31.28 -37.40
C GLU A 32 -10.49 -29.89 -38.04
N ASN A 33 -11.30 -28.93 -37.57
CA ASN A 33 -11.19 -27.55 -38.00
C ASN A 33 -10.00 -26.89 -37.30
N TRP A 34 -8.86 -26.82 -37.99
CA TRP A 34 -7.63 -26.20 -37.50
C TRP A 34 -7.80 -24.75 -37.02
N TYR A 35 -8.77 -24.01 -37.56
CA TYR A 35 -9.06 -22.65 -37.12
C TYR A 35 -9.73 -22.64 -35.74
N PHE A 36 -10.75 -23.48 -35.55
CA PHE A 36 -11.54 -23.51 -34.31
C PHE A 36 -10.83 -24.28 -33.18
N ASN A 37 -10.23 -25.45 -33.50
CA ASN A 37 -9.60 -26.32 -32.50
C ASN A 37 -8.12 -26.00 -32.24
N GLY A 38 -7.45 -25.34 -33.19
CA GLY A 38 -6.05 -24.93 -33.06
C GLY A 38 -5.94 -23.45 -32.80
N LEU A 39 -6.11 -22.64 -33.84
CA LEU A 39 -5.78 -21.21 -33.81
C LEU A 39 -6.59 -20.44 -32.75
N GLN A 40 -7.90 -20.65 -32.67
CA GLN A 40 -8.77 -19.93 -31.73
C GLN A 40 -8.42 -20.25 -30.28
N VAL A 41 -8.20 -21.54 -29.95
CA VAL A 41 -7.79 -21.97 -28.61
C VAL A 41 -6.46 -21.33 -28.22
N LEU A 42 -5.48 -21.32 -29.14
CA LEU A 42 -4.19 -20.69 -28.91
C LEU A 42 -4.31 -19.17 -28.70
N MET A 43 -5.21 -18.50 -29.42
CA MET A 43 -5.48 -17.07 -29.25
C MET A 43 -6.10 -16.77 -27.89
N GLU A 44 -7.10 -17.55 -27.48
CA GLU A 44 -7.76 -17.41 -26.18
C GLU A 44 -6.77 -17.64 -25.02
N GLU A 45 -5.89 -18.63 -25.13
CA GLU A 45 -4.89 -18.91 -24.12
C GLU A 45 -3.84 -17.79 -24.01
N ILE A 46 -3.32 -17.26 -25.13
CA ILE A 46 -2.40 -16.12 -25.09
C ILE A 46 -3.07 -14.89 -24.47
N ASN A 47 -4.35 -14.63 -24.76
CA ASN A 47 -5.09 -13.53 -24.16
C ASN A 47 -5.32 -13.73 -22.66
N SER A 48 -5.59 -14.96 -22.22
CA SER A 48 -5.72 -15.34 -20.80
C SER A 48 -4.41 -15.11 -20.04
N LEU A 49 -3.26 -15.53 -20.63
CA LEU A 49 -1.94 -15.29 -20.07
C LEU A 49 -1.61 -13.79 -19.96
N GLU A 50 -1.98 -13.00 -20.98
CA GLU A 50 -1.82 -11.55 -20.95
C GLU A 50 -2.66 -10.91 -19.82
N GLY A 51 -3.91 -11.36 -19.65
CA GLY A 51 -4.80 -10.90 -18.58
C GLY A 51 -4.26 -11.20 -17.19
N LYS A 52 -3.82 -12.45 -16.95
CA LYS A 52 -3.19 -12.85 -15.68
C LYS A 52 -1.95 -12.03 -15.38
N ARG A 53 -1.11 -11.77 -16.39
CA ARG A 53 0.09 -10.93 -16.24
C ARG A 53 -0.26 -9.49 -15.84
N LYS A 54 -1.24 -8.87 -16.49
CA LYS A 54 -1.67 -7.50 -16.15
C LYS A 54 -2.15 -7.42 -14.70
N HIS A 55 -2.94 -8.40 -14.27
CA HIS A 55 -3.38 -8.48 -12.88
C HIS A 55 -2.19 -8.64 -11.93
N PHE A 56 -1.22 -9.50 -12.25
CA PHE A 56 -0.04 -9.69 -11.42
C PHE A 56 0.77 -8.40 -11.25
N VAL A 57 1.00 -7.65 -12.33
CA VAL A 57 1.69 -6.36 -12.28
C VAL A 57 0.94 -5.35 -11.42
N GLN A 58 -0.39 -5.27 -11.56
CA GLN A 58 -1.21 -4.41 -10.69
C GLN A 58 -1.09 -4.78 -9.22
N THR A 59 -1.11 -6.09 -8.91
CA THR A 59 -0.93 -6.57 -7.54
C THR A 59 0.47 -6.25 -7.00
N GLU A 60 1.53 -6.35 -7.81
CA GLU A 60 2.88 -5.95 -7.40
C GLU A 60 2.96 -4.45 -7.08
N GLU A 61 2.33 -3.59 -7.89
CA GLU A 61 2.26 -2.15 -7.64
C GLU A 61 1.50 -1.85 -6.33
N GLU A 62 0.39 -2.52 -6.08
CA GLU A 62 -0.38 -2.40 -4.83
C GLU A 62 0.45 -2.85 -3.60
N VAL A 63 1.19 -3.96 -3.71
CA VAL A 63 2.08 -4.43 -2.64
C VAL A 63 3.17 -3.40 -2.35
N ALA A 64 3.81 -2.84 -3.38
CA ALA A 64 4.82 -1.80 -3.21
C ALA A 64 4.25 -0.56 -2.51
N GLN A 65 3.03 -0.14 -2.86
CA GLN A 65 2.34 0.97 -2.19
C GLN A 65 2.05 0.66 -0.71
N LEU A 66 1.56 -0.55 -0.41
CA LEU A 66 1.29 -0.98 0.97
C LEU A 66 2.58 -1.04 1.80
N GLU A 67 3.69 -1.49 1.22
CA GLU A 67 5.00 -1.48 1.90
C GLU A 67 5.46 -0.05 2.22
N HIS A 68 5.31 0.89 1.28
CA HIS A 68 5.59 2.30 1.54
C HIS A 68 4.72 2.87 2.67
N GLN A 69 3.42 2.56 2.69
CA GLN A 69 2.51 2.98 3.76
C GLN A 69 2.90 2.38 5.12
N LYS A 70 3.20 1.08 5.16
CA LYS A 70 3.67 0.39 6.37
C LYS A 70 4.92 1.05 6.93
N ASN A 71 5.89 1.36 6.07
CA ASN A 71 7.13 2.01 6.48
C ASN A 71 6.88 3.42 7.02
N ARG A 72 5.97 4.19 6.39
CA ARG A 72 5.56 5.51 6.88
C ARG A 72 4.92 5.43 8.28
N LEU A 73 3.95 4.52 8.46
CA LEU A 73 3.27 4.32 9.74
C LEU A 73 4.26 3.86 10.83
N SER A 74 5.18 2.97 10.49
CA SER A 74 6.21 2.51 11.43
C SER A 74 7.08 3.66 11.95
N ARG A 75 7.47 4.59 11.07
CA ARG A 75 8.20 5.81 11.48
C ARG A 75 7.37 6.71 12.39
N GLN A 76 6.09 6.91 12.08
CA GLN A 76 5.19 7.71 12.91
C GLN A 76 5.01 7.11 14.30
N ILE A 77 4.88 5.78 14.39
CA ILE A 77 4.80 5.08 15.68
C ILE A 77 6.07 5.33 16.50
N GLU A 78 7.24 5.23 15.88
CA GLU A 78 8.52 5.45 16.56
C GLU A 78 8.67 6.89 17.05
N GLU A 79 8.30 7.86 16.21
CA GLU A 79 8.30 9.28 16.58
C GLU A 79 7.37 9.54 17.77
N LYS A 80 6.15 8.97 17.75
CA LYS A 80 5.19 9.12 18.85
C LYS A 80 5.66 8.46 20.14
N LYS A 81 6.35 7.32 20.06
CA LYS A 81 6.98 6.68 21.23
C LYS A 81 8.04 7.58 21.84
N ASN A 82 8.92 8.16 21.00
CA ASN A 82 9.95 9.09 21.48
C ASN A 82 9.34 10.34 22.13
N GLN A 83 8.28 10.91 21.53
CA GLN A 83 7.54 12.03 22.13
C GLN A 83 6.95 11.66 23.50
N LEU A 84 6.41 10.44 23.64
CA LEU A 84 5.83 9.97 24.89
C LEU A 84 6.90 9.73 25.97
N GLU A 85 8.05 9.17 25.61
CA GLU A 85 9.18 9.00 26.51
C GLU A 85 9.75 10.34 26.98
N GLU A 86 9.88 11.31 26.08
CA GLU A 86 10.31 12.65 26.43
C GLU A 86 9.32 13.33 27.37
N LEU A 87 8.02 13.20 27.10
CA LEU A 87 6.97 13.72 27.96
C LEU A 87 7.00 13.07 29.35
N ARG A 88 7.19 11.75 29.43
CA ARG A 88 7.38 11.03 30.70
C ARG A 88 8.60 11.52 31.46
N ARG A 89 9.71 11.75 30.77
CA ARG A 89 10.94 12.27 31.39
C ARG A 89 10.71 13.69 31.94
N ARG A 90 10.09 14.57 31.15
CA ARG A 90 9.74 15.93 31.57
C ARG A 90 8.80 15.91 32.78
N TRP A 91 7.75 15.09 32.72
CA TRP A 91 6.82 14.92 33.83
C TRP A 91 7.52 14.40 35.09
N GLY A 92 8.42 13.41 34.96
CA GLY A 92 9.25 12.91 36.07
C GLY A 92 10.06 14.04 36.73
N LEU A 93 10.75 14.85 35.93
CA LEU A 93 11.50 16.01 36.45
C LEU A 93 10.59 17.04 37.14
N THR A 94 9.44 17.36 36.55
CA THR A 94 8.46 18.28 37.13
C THR A 94 7.91 17.74 38.46
N THR A 95 7.56 16.45 38.53
CA THR A 95 7.07 15.85 39.77
C THR A 95 8.14 15.79 40.88
N GLU A 96 9.41 15.54 40.53
CA GLU A 96 10.51 15.64 41.49
C GLU A 96 10.72 17.06 42.00
N PHE A 97 10.62 18.06 41.12
CA PHE A 97 10.68 19.47 41.48
C PHE A 97 9.54 19.84 42.44
N LEU A 98 8.30 19.52 42.10
CA LEU A 98 7.12 19.79 42.94
C LEU A 98 7.26 19.16 44.34
N LYS A 99 7.72 17.90 44.41
CA LYS A 99 8.00 17.24 45.69
C LYS A 99 9.07 17.95 46.52
N LYS A 100 10.13 18.49 45.90
CA LYS A 100 11.16 19.27 46.61
C LYS A 100 10.60 20.58 47.18
N GLU A 101 9.68 21.21 46.46
CA GLU A 101 8.98 22.42 46.91
C GLU A 101 7.84 22.13 47.90
N GLY A 102 7.65 20.87 48.31
CA GLY A 102 6.62 20.46 49.26
C GLY A 102 5.20 20.43 48.68
N ILE A 103 5.08 20.51 47.36
CA ILE A 103 3.81 20.43 46.63
C ILE A 103 3.57 18.95 46.26
N ASP A 104 2.41 18.39 46.60
CA ASP A 104 2.05 17.05 46.16
C ASP A 104 1.66 17.09 44.67
N PRO A 105 2.45 16.47 43.76
CA PRO A 105 2.16 16.47 42.33
C PRO A 105 0.88 15.71 41.94
N ASN A 106 0.27 14.96 42.87
CA ASN A 106 -1.01 14.29 42.66
C ASN A 106 -2.18 15.01 43.36
N SER A 107 -1.94 16.19 43.93
CA SER A 107 -3.00 16.98 44.56
C SER A 107 -4.05 17.36 43.50
N PRO A 108 -5.35 17.17 43.78
CA PRO A 108 -6.43 17.61 42.90
C PRO A 108 -6.46 19.13 42.67
N ASP A 109 -5.75 19.92 43.49
CA ASP A 109 -5.65 21.38 43.37
C ASP A 109 -4.62 21.85 42.31
N LEU A 110 -3.82 20.93 41.75
CA LEU A 110 -2.99 21.20 40.57
C LEU A 110 -3.88 21.16 39.32
N GLU A 111 -4.67 22.21 39.12
CA GLU A 111 -5.36 22.43 37.85
C GLU A 111 -4.30 22.61 36.75
N PHE A 112 -4.20 21.63 35.85
CA PHE A 112 -3.54 21.81 34.58
C PHE A 112 -4.34 22.84 33.79
N LEU A 113 -3.95 24.10 33.85
CA LEU A 113 -4.38 25.07 32.85
C LEU A 113 -3.89 24.52 31.50
N PRO A 114 -4.79 24.16 30.56
CA PRO A 114 -4.37 23.85 29.21
C PRO A 114 -3.56 25.05 28.70
N PRO A 115 -2.54 24.85 27.84
CA PRO A 115 -1.90 25.97 27.18
C PRO A 115 -3.02 26.80 26.55
N GLU A 116 -3.10 28.09 26.90
CA GLU A 116 -4.09 28.99 26.32
C GLU A 116 -4.04 28.79 24.81
N ALA A 117 -5.16 28.33 24.24
CA ALA A 117 -5.27 28.18 22.80
C ALA A 117 -4.98 29.57 22.23
N ASP A 118 -3.88 29.70 21.48
CA ASP A 118 -3.59 30.94 20.78
C ASP A 118 -4.82 31.24 19.92
N PRO A 119 -5.53 32.36 20.15
CA PRO A 119 -6.77 32.68 19.46
C PRO A 119 -6.59 32.87 17.95
N ASN A 120 -5.34 32.83 17.45
CA ASN A 120 -5.04 32.84 16.02
C ASN A 120 -4.81 31.43 15.42
N THR A 121 -4.93 30.37 16.19
CA THR A 121 -4.85 29.00 15.66
C THR A 121 -6.19 28.63 15.06
N ASP A 122 -6.33 28.82 13.75
CA ASP A 122 -7.53 28.46 13.00
C ASP A 122 -7.79 26.93 13.13
N PRO A 123 -8.91 26.51 13.76
CA PRO A 123 -9.21 25.09 13.98
C PRO A 123 -9.45 24.32 12.67
N GLU A 124 -9.61 25.01 11.52
CA GLU A 124 -9.75 24.39 10.21
C GLU A 124 -8.42 23.96 9.56
N SER A 125 -7.28 24.30 10.17
CA SER A 125 -5.96 24.05 9.58
C SER A 125 -5.30 22.74 9.98
N ASP A 126 -5.99 21.85 10.71
CA ASP A 126 -5.51 20.49 10.98
C ASP A 126 -6.05 19.49 9.94
N PRO A 127 -5.25 19.10 8.92
CA PRO A 127 -5.67 18.18 7.86
C PRO A 127 -5.85 16.73 8.35
N THR A 128 -5.69 16.44 9.65
CA THR A 128 -5.85 15.10 10.22
C THR A 128 -7.20 14.83 10.87
N LEU A 129 -8.07 15.85 11.00
CA LEU A 129 -9.42 15.67 11.54
C LEU A 129 -10.39 15.29 10.43
N PRO A 130 -11.12 14.15 10.53
CA PRO A 130 -12.16 13.82 9.57
C PRO A 130 -13.33 14.82 9.69
N PRO A 131 -13.98 15.18 8.56
CA PRO A 131 -15.10 16.11 8.57
C PRO A 131 -16.26 15.54 9.40
N ILE A 132 -16.82 16.38 10.26
CA ILE A 132 -17.97 16.04 11.09
C ILE A 132 -19.21 15.96 10.17
N PRO A 133 -19.89 14.81 10.08
CA PRO A 133 -21.11 14.70 9.28
C PRO A 133 -22.27 15.44 9.99
N PHE A 134 -22.98 16.29 9.23
CA PHE A 134 -24.26 16.89 9.60
C PHE A 134 -25.42 15.92 9.34
#